data_AF-A0A2T1EHU2-F1
#
_entry.id   AF-A0A2T1EHU2-F1
#
_cell.length_a   1.000
_cell.length_b   1.000
_cell.length_c   1.000
_cell.angle_alpha   90.00
_cell.angle_beta   90.00
_cell.angle_gamma   90.00
#
_symmetry.space_group_name_H-M   'P 1'
#
loop_
_entity.id
_entity.type
_entity.pdbx_description
1 polymer ?
#
loop_
_entity_poly.entity_id
_entity_poly.type
_entity_poly.pdbx_seq_one_letter_code
_entity_poly.pdbx_strand_id
1 'polypeptide(L)'
;MSALAPESFDFSSLPSLPLSDKGKLPNCAAVYFALSSHRRILYIGRSINIRERLRGHHRLALLKSFADVRIAWLTESDSLALRRIETILIEYFNPPLNKIPSYLKAEDTKKLVEYLTLNDRASAAASNRTPKNNVIPINKFLTSQSQTKEFFNQVETENRLDSPFEQKLSLSDFKEVTLGQEKRINHLEDKIAALQLMFEKQMQVHCQLTETLVEQAKTISELSRTQAETNSRLVEVTVEQALTISQLSSALQKFTTEAKP
;
A
#
# COMPACT_ATOMS: atom_id res chain seq x y z
N MET A 1 1.11 18.19 14.30
CA MET A 1 1.77 17.59 13.12
C MET A 1 1.23 18.29 11.89
N SER A 2 2.07 19.04 11.18
CA SER A 2 1.66 19.75 9.97
C SER A 2 1.21 18.74 8.92
N ALA A 3 0.06 18.97 8.29
CA ALA A 3 -0.42 18.15 7.18
C ALA A 3 0.63 18.20 6.06
N LEU A 4 1.17 17.04 5.67
CA LEU A 4 1.99 16.93 4.47
C LEU A 4 1.09 17.22 3.27
N ALA A 5 1.36 18.32 2.58
CA ALA A 5 0.71 18.73 1.33
C ALA A 5 1.54 18.19 0.14
N PRO A 6 1.16 17.06 -0.48
CA PRO A 6 1.99 16.39 -1.51
C PRO A 6 2.33 17.28 -2.71
N GLU A 7 1.45 18.23 -3.04
CA GLU A 7 1.61 19.21 -4.11
C GLU A 7 2.79 20.17 -3.92
N SER A 8 3.22 20.37 -2.67
CA SER A 8 4.31 21.29 -2.31
C SER A 8 5.66 20.59 -2.17
N PHE A 9 5.70 19.27 -2.40
CA PHE A 9 6.86 18.46 -2.08
C PHE A 9 7.96 18.58 -3.14
N ASP A 10 9.06 19.26 -2.80
CA ASP A 10 10.22 19.40 -3.71
C ASP A 10 11.20 18.24 -3.56
N PHE A 11 11.09 17.25 -4.45
CA PHE A 11 12.02 16.12 -4.54
C PHE A 11 13.47 16.51 -4.84
N SER A 12 13.70 17.71 -5.39
CA SER A 12 15.05 18.20 -5.74
C SER A 12 15.88 18.53 -4.51
N SER A 13 15.21 18.91 -3.42
CA SER A 13 15.82 19.24 -2.14
C SER A 13 16.20 18.00 -1.30
N LEU A 14 15.67 16.83 -1.66
CA LEU A 14 15.92 15.61 -0.90
C LEU A 14 17.36 15.10 -1.11
N PRO A 15 18.00 14.57 -0.06
CA PRO A 15 19.24 13.83 -0.23
C PRO A 15 18.99 12.66 -1.17
N SER A 16 19.88 12.49 -2.16
CA SER A 16 19.73 11.46 -3.17
C SER A 16 21.07 10.94 -3.67
N LEU A 17 21.09 9.68 -4.09
CA LEU A 17 22.25 9.03 -4.71
C LEU A 17 21.84 8.15 -5.91
N PRO A 18 22.73 7.90 -6.88
CA PRO A 18 22.49 6.91 -7.92
C PRO A 18 22.23 5.52 -7.35
N LEU A 19 21.33 4.73 -7.95
CA LEU A 19 21.03 3.37 -7.51
C LEU A 19 22.28 2.45 -7.53
N SER A 20 23.24 2.74 -8.41
CA SER A 20 24.55 2.08 -8.43
C SER A 20 25.30 2.24 -7.11
N ASP A 21 25.14 3.37 -6.43
CA ASP A 21 25.76 3.74 -5.16
C ASP A 21 24.93 3.35 -3.93
N LYS A 22 23.89 2.51 -4.05
CA LYS A 22 22.99 2.15 -2.93
C LYS A 22 23.69 1.65 -1.66
N GLY A 23 24.94 1.15 -1.75
CA GLY A 23 25.74 0.77 -0.58
C GLY A 23 26.08 1.94 0.35
N LYS A 24 26.02 3.18 -0.15
CA LYS A 24 26.29 4.43 0.57
C LYS A 24 25.04 5.03 1.22
N LEU A 25 23.86 4.42 1.06
CA LEU A 25 22.62 4.91 1.70
C LEU A 25 22.77 4.97 3.22
N PRO A 26 22.15 5.92 3.94
CA PRO A 26 22.20 5.95 5.39
C PRO A 26 21.47 4.76 6.03
N ASN A 27 21.90 4.39 7.24
CA ASN A 27 21.20 3.43 8.10
C ASN A 27 20.12 4.17 8.92
N CYS A 28 19.10 4.70 8.23
CA CYS A 28 18.01 5.43 8.88
C CYS A 28 16.63 4.98 8.41
N ALA A 29 15.64 5.35 9.21
CA ALA A 29 14.23 5.19 8.93
C ALA A 29 13.77 6.31 7.98
N ALA A 30 13.18 5.94 6.84
CA ALA A 30 12.82 6.88 5.80
C ALA A 30 11.77 6.34 4.82
N VAL A 31 11.06 7.27 4.18
CA VAL A 31 10.36 7.04 2.90
C VAL A 31 11.34 7.35 1.78
N TYR A 32 11.50 6.43 0.84
CA TYR A 32 12.43 6.56 -0.28
C TYR A 32 11.70 6.50 -1.62
N PHE A 33 12.27 7.19 -2.60
CA PHE A 33 11.74 7.39 -3.93
C PHE A 33 12.77 6.89 -4.94
N ALA A 34 12.35 6.00 -5.83
CA ALA A 34 13.13 5.67 -7.02
C ALA A 34 12.70 6.61 -8.15
N LEU A 35 13.62 7.44 -8.60
CA LEU A 35 13.41 8.46 -9.64
C LEU A 35 14.08 8.01 -10.94
N SER A 36 13.40 8.17 -12.08
CA SER A 36 14.01 7.98 -13.40
C SER A 36 15.00 9.11 -13.72
N SER A 37 15.72 8.98 -14.83
CA SER A 37 16.62 10.02 -15.36
C SER A 37 15.93 11.37 -15.56
N HIS A 38 14.62 11.38 -15.84
CA HIS A 38 13.79 12.57 -16.02
C HIS A 38 13.08 13.00 -14.74
N ARG A 39 13.53 12.52 -13.57
CA ARG A 39 12.94 12.79 -12.24
C ARG A 39 11.48 12.32 -12.07
N ARG A 40 10.99 11.43 -12.92
CA ARG A 40 9.69 10.78 -12.70
C ARG A 40 9.79 9.79 -11.55
N ILE A 41 8.80 9.79 -10.67
CA ILE A 41 8.72 8.82 -9.58
C ILE A 41 8.29 7.46 -10.16
N LEU A 42 9.21 6.49 -10.12
CA LEU A 42 8.96 5.12 -10.54
C LEU A 42 8.38 4.28 -9.41
N TYR A 43 8.92 4.45 -8.21
CA TYR A 43 8.56 3.68 -7.02
C TYR A 43 8.68 4.52 -5.75
N ILE A 44 7.79 4.27 -4.79
CA ILE A 44 7.84 4.81 -3.43
C ILE A 44 7.81 3.63 -2.47
N GLY A 45 8.70 3.64 -1.48
CA GLY A 45 8.66 2.66 -0.40
C GLY A 45 9.11 3.28 0.92
N ARG A 46 8.88 2.57 2.03
CA ARG A 46 9.43 2.93 3.35
C ARG A 46 10.31 1.85 3.95
N SER A 47 11.14 2.22 4.92
CA SER A 47 11.89 1.30 5.76
C SER A 47 12.30 1.96 7.08
N ILE A 48 12.56 1.14 8.11
CA ILE A 48 13.29 1.56 9.32
C ILE A 48 14.81 1.64 9.09
N ASN A 49 15.30 0.98 8.04
CA ASN A 49 16.68 1.04 7.56
C ASN A 49 16.69 0.93 6.03
N ILE A 50 16.90 2.05 5.34
CA ILE A 50 16.83 2.06 3.87
C ILE A 50 17.99 1.31 3.21
N ARG A 51 19.19 1.34 3.78
CA ARG A 51 20.36 0.61 3.25
C ARG A 51 20.09 -0.89 3.22
N GLU A 52 19.61 -1.44 4.34
CA GLU A 52 19.28 -2.86 4.44
C GLU A 52 18.11 -3.25 3.54
N ARG A 53 17.05 -2.42 3.52
CA ARG A 53 15.86 -2.68 2.69
C ARG A 53 16.19 -2.77 1.21
N LEU A 54 17.06 -1.90 0.70
CA LEU A 54 17.44 -1.91 -0.71
C LEU A 54 18.37 -3.08 -1.08
N ARG A 55 19.08 -3.70 -0.12
CA ARG A 55 19.98 -4.83 -0.39
C ARG A 55 19.25 -6.07 -0.90
N GLY A 56 18.08 -6.36 -0.32
CA GLY A 56 17.24 -7.51 -0.67
C GLY A 56 15.92 -7.14 -1.35
N HIS A 57 15.81 -5.93 -1.91
CA HIS A 57 14.52 -5.44 -2.40
C HIS A 57 14.05 -6.21 -3.62
N HIS A 58 12.84 -6.77 -3.56
CA HIS A 58 12.22 -7.52 -4.67
C HIS A 58 12.11 -6.71 -5.98
N ARG A 59 11.98 -5.36 -5.92
CA ARG A 59 12.00 -4.49 -7.11
C ARG A 59 13.38 -4.08 -7.58
N LEU A 60 14.45 -4.47 -6.90
CA LEU A 60 15.80 -4.01 -7.25
C LEU A 60 16.19 -4.45 -8.67
N ALA A 61 15.85 -5.68 -9.08
CA ALA A 61 16.12 -6.16 -10.43
C ALA A 61 15.40 -5.32 -11.50
N LEU A 62 14.13 -5.00 -11.26
CA LEU A 62 13.33 -4.14 -12.13
C LEU A 62 13.87 -2.70 -12.16
N LEU A 63 14.20 -2.13 -11.00
CA LEU A 63 14.79 -0.78 -10.94
C LEU A 63 16.12 -0.69 -11.69
N LYS A 64 16.95 -1.74 -11.65
CA LYS A 64 18.21 -1.81 -12.41
C LYS A 64 18.02 -1.86 -13.93
N SER A 65 16.83 -2.21 -14.42
CA SER A 65 16.55 -2.23 -15.86
C SER A 65 16.26 -0.84 -16.43
N PHE A 66 16.02 0.16 -15.57
CA PHE A 66 15.95 1.56 -15.96
C PHE A 66 17.35 2.19 -15.93
N ALA A 67 17.62 3.06 -16.90
CA ALA A 67 18.83 3.86 -16.91
C ALA A 67 18.78 4.97 -15.85
N ASP A 68 19.93 5.22 -15.21
CA ASP A 68 20.20 6.36 -14.30
C ASP A 68 19.18 6.57 -13.18
N VAL A 69 18.66 5.47 -12.60
CA VAL A 69 17.77 5.56 -11.44
C VAL A 69 18.49 6.20 -10.26
N ARG A 70 17.85 7.19 -9.64
CA ARG A 70 18.31 7.81 -8.39
C ARG A 70 17.38 7.42 -7.24
N ILE A 71 17.96 7.19 -6.07
CA ILE A 71 17.23 6.97 -4.82
C ILE A 71 17.31 8.27 -4.02
N ALA A 72 16.17 8.93 -3.85
CA ALA A 72 15.98 10.05 -2.94
C ALA A 72 15.26 9.58 -1.67
N TRP A 73 15.45 10.23 -0.53
CA TRP A 73 14.76 9.82 0.70
C TRP A 73 14.40 10.99 1.62
N LEU A 74 13.32 10.78 2.37
CA LEU A 74 12.84 11.64 3.45
C LEU A 74 12.94 10.85 4.77
N THR A 75 13.78 11.33 5.68
CA THR A 75 13.97 10.70 7.00
C THR A 75 12.75 10.95 7.89
N GLU A 76 12.26 9.90 8.54
CA GLU A 76 11.19 9.96 9.53
C GLU A 76 11.39 8.82 10.53
N SER A 77 11.43 9.15 11.82
CA SER A 77 11.69 8.20 12.90
C SER A 77 10.42 7.51 13.41
N ASP A 78 9.25 8.15 13.30
CA ASP A 78 7.99 7.55 13.74
C ASP A 78 7.50 6.53 12.70
N SER A 79 7.38 5.27 13.12
CA SER A 79 6.89 4.16 12.31
C SER A 79 5.46 4.36 11.78
N LEU A 80 4.59 5.00 12.56
CA LEU A 80 3.21 5.28 12.15
C LEU A 80 3.17 6.41 11.13
N ALA A 81 3.95 7.48 11.36
CA ALA A 81 4.16 8.53 10.37
C ALA A 81 4.71 7.96 9.06
N LEU A 82 5.78 7.15 9.08
CA LEU A 82 6.33 6.51 7.88
C LEU A 82 5.28 5.80 7.03
N ARG A 83 4.42 5.01 7.66
CA ARG A 83 3.35 4.28 6.96
C ARG A 83 2.35 5.25 6.35
N ARG A 84 1.89 6.25 7.11
CA ARG A 84 0.93 7.25 6.62
C ARG A 84 1.48 8.07 5.46
N ILE A 85 2.73 8.51 5.57
CA ILE A 85 3.43 9.29 4.54
C ILE A 85 3.57 8.47 3.25
N GLU A 86 4.02 7.22 3.35
CA GLU A 86 4.10 6.31 2.19
C GLU A 86 2.75 6.15 1.50
N THR A 87 1.68 5.89 2.26
CA THR A 87 0.33 5.74 1.71
C THR A 87 -0.13 6.99 0.96
N ILE A 88 -0.05 8.17 1.58
CA ILE A 88 -0.47 9.44 0.98
C ILE A 88 0.30 9.71 -0.32
N LEU A 89 1.63 9.49 -0.32
CA LEU A 89 2.46 9.76 -1.48
C LEU A 89 2.22 8.75 -2.60
N ILE A 90 1.99 7.47 -2.30
CA ILE A 90 1.61 6.47 -3.31
C ILE A 90 0.28 6.81 -3.94
N GLU A 91 -0.73 7.18 -3.14
CA GLU A 91 -2.06 7.55 -3.63
C GLU A 91 -2.00 8.79 -4.53
N TYR A 92 -1.23 9.80 -4.12
CA TYR A 92 -1.11 11.06 -4.85
C TYR A 92 -0.29 10.92 -6.15
N PHE A 93 0.93 10.37 -6.06
CA PHE A 93 1.85 10.29 -7.21
C PHE A 93 1.59 9.09 -8.11
N ASN A 94 0.86 8.09 -7.61
CA ASN A 94 0.45 6.91 -8.36
C ASN A 94 1.62 6.18 -9.07
N PRO A 95 2.74 5.86 -8.39
CA PRO A 95 3.95 5.40 -9.08
C PRO A 95 3.71 4.07 -9.80
N PRO A 96 4.22 3.91 -11.04
CA PRO A 96 3.91 2.74 -11.85
C PRO A 96 4.37 1.44 -11.20
N LEU A 97 5.53 1.44 -10.53
CA LEU A 97 6.10 0.21 -9.97
C LEU A 97 5.43 -0.24 -8.66
N ASN A 98 4.65 0.62 -8.00
CA ASN A 98 3.89 0.27 -6.80
C ASN A 98 2.65 -0.59 -7.10
N LYS A 99 2.16 -0.58 -8.34
CA LYS A 99 0.97 -1.34 -8.76
C LYS A 99 1.27 -2.72 -9.32
N ILE A 100 2.52 -2.96 -9.69
CA ILE A 100 2.92 -4.21 -10.32
C ILE A 100 2.87 -5.29 -9.25
N PRO A 101 2.27 -6.47 -9.50
CA PRO A 101 2.40 -7.60 -8.59
C PRO A 101 3.86 -8.07 -8.46
N SER A 102 4.21 -8.72 -7.35
CA SER A 102 5.55 -9.25 -7.12
C SER A 102 5.90 -10.45 -8.00
N TYR A 103 4.89 -11.12 -8.56
CA TYR A 103 5.00 -12.34 -9.35
C TYR A 103 5.07 -12.10 -10.88
N LEU A 104 5.32 -10.87 -11.33
CA LEU A 104 5.40 -10.60 -12.77
C LEU A 104 6.56 -11.38 -13.41
N LYS A 105 6.31 -12.01 -14.57
CA LYS A 105 7.35 -12.75 -15.30
C LYS A 105 8.40 -11.78 -15.88
N ALA A 106 9.58 -12.31 -16.20
CA ALA A 106 10.69 -11.52 -16.72
C ALA A 106 10.34 -10.87 -18.07
N GLU A 107 9.57 -11.56 -18.91
CA GLU A 107 9.14 -11.07 -20.22
C GLU A 107 8.20 -9.86 -20.09
N ASP A 108 7.25 -9.93 -19.15
CA ASP A 108 6.31 -8.84 -18.87
C ASP A 108 7.03 -7.63 -18.26
N THR A 109 8.06 -7.88 -17.45
CA THR A 109 8.93 -6.87 -16.86
C THR A 109 9.62 -6.06 -17.97
N LYS A 110 10.16 -6.71 -19.00
CA LYS A 110 10.84 -6.04 -20.13
C LYS A 110 9.88 -5.13 -20.91
N LYS A 111 8.70 -5.65 -21.28
CA LYS A 111 7.67 -4.87 -22.00
C LYS A 111 7.24 -3.64 -21.20
N LEU A 112 7.10 -3.79 -19.88
CA LEU A 112 6.71 -2.69 -19.01
C LEU A 112 7.79 -1.60 -18.91
N VAL A 113 9.05 -2.00 -18.79
CA VAL A 113 10.19 -1.06 -18.75
C VAL A 113 10.28 -0.27 -20.06
N GLU A 114 10.11 -0.96 -21.19
CA GLU A 114 10.07 -0.33 -22.51
C GLU A 114 8.93 0.69 -22.61
N TYR A 115 7.70 0.29 -22.24
CA TYR A 115 6.54 1.18 -22.21
C TYR A 115 6.74 2.41 -21.33
N LEU A 116 7.27 2.22 -20.11
CA LEU A 116 7.52 3.32 -19.18
C LEU A 116 8.61 4.26 -19.69
N THR A 117 9.68 3.72 -20.29
CA THR A 117 10.78 4.51 -20.86
C THR A 117 10.33 5.33 -22.07
N LEU A 118 9.49 4.77 -22.94
CA LEU A 118 8.91 5.48 -24.07
C LEU A 118 8.01 6.63 -23.61
N ASN A 119 7.17 6.38 -22.61
CA ASN A 119 6.31 7.42 -22.04
C ASN A 119 7.09 8.53 -21.32
N ASP A 120 8.21 8.20 -20.67
CA ASP A 120 9.10 9.20 -20.06
C ASP A 120 9.69 10.13 -21.13
N ARG A 121 10.16 9.57 -22.25
CA ARG A 121 10.71 10.35 -23.37
C ARG A 121 9.65 11.24 -24.02
N ALA A 122 8.44 10.72 -24.24
CA ALA A 122 7.34 11.48 -24.80
C ALA A 122 6.93 12.65 -23.87
N SER A 123 6.88 12.40 -22.56
CA SER A 123 6.54 13.43 -21.57
C SER A 123 7.63 14.51 -21.46
N ALA A 124 8.91 14.13 -21.51
CA ALA A 124 10.03 15.07 -21.52
C ALA A 124 10.04 15.93 -22.79
N ALA A 125 9.75 15.35 -23.95
CA ALA A 125 9.65 16.08 -25.22
C ALA A 125 8.51 17.12 -25.19
N ALA A 126 7.38 16.80 -24.54
CA ALA A 126 6.26 17.73 -24.37
C ALA A 126 6.56 18.87 -23.37
N SER A 127 7.34 18.60 -22.32
CA SER A 127 7.67 19.58 -21.27
C SER A 127 8.68 20.64 -21.70
N ASN A 128 9.43 20.43 -22.79
CA ASN A 128 10.39 21.41 -23.32
C ASN A 128 9.73 22.65 -23.97
N ARG A 129 8.40 22.83 -23.83
CA ARG A 129 7.69 24.03 -24.30
C ARG A 129 7.43 25.09 -23.21
N THR A 130 7.64 24.82 -21.93
CA THR A 130 7.73 25.85 -20.86
C THR A 130 8.33 25.27 -19.58
N PRO A 131 9.35 25.90 -18.96
CA PRO A 131 9.98 25.38 -17.75
C PRO A 131 9.32 25.97 -16.50
N LYS A 132 8.30 25.31 -15.94
CA LYS A 132 7.96 25.43 -14.51
C LYS A 132 7.44 24.10 -13.97
N ASN A 133 8.12 23.64 -12.93
CA ASN A 133 7.82 22.50 -12.07
C ASN A 133 6.33 22.14 -12.05
N ASN A 134 5.96 21.04 -12.70
CA ASN A 134 4.66 20.41 -12.53
C ASN A 134 4.84 18.90 -12.69
N VAL A 135 4.90 18.20 -11.56
CA VAL A 135 4.56 16.78 -11.51
C VAL A 135 3.05 16.73 -11.74
N ILE A 136 2.63 16.52 -12.99
CA ILE A 136 1.19 16.43 -13.32
C ILE A 136 0.67 15.12 -12.72
N PRO A 137 -0.31 15.15 -11.79
CA PRO A 137 -0.93 13.94 -11.29
C PRO A 137 -1.72 13.27 -12.44
N ILE A 138 -1.40 12.00 -12.72
CA ILE A 138 -2.05 11.20 -13.78
C ILE A 138 -3.56 11.04 -13.52
N ASN A 139 -4.04 11.28 -12.29
CA ASN A 139 -5.45 11.14 -11.91
C ASN A 139 -6.39 12.19 -12.53
N LYS A 140 -5.89 13.18 -13.31
CA LYS A 140 -6.76 14.10 -14.07
C LYS A 140 -7.23 13.57 -15.44
N PHE A 141 -6.71 12.44 -15.93
CA PHE A 141 -7.06 11.90 -17.26
C PHE A 141 -8.08 10.76 -17.24
N LEU A 142 -8.49 10.25 -16.08
CA LEU A 142 -9.35 9.06 -15.98
C LEU A 142 -10.86 9.33 -15.99
N THR A 143 -11.31 10.59 -16.09
CA THR A 143 -12.75 10.94 -16.08
C THR A 143 -13.40 11.12 -17.46
N SER A 144 -12.75 10.71 -18.56
CA SER A 144 -13.28 10.85 -19.93
C SER A 144 -13.37 9.54 -20.70
N GLN A 145 -13.88 8.47 -20.08
CA GLN A 145 -14.15 7.19 -20.77
C GLN A 145 -15.52 7.08 -21.48
N SER A 146 -16.29 8.17 -21.59
CA SER A 146 -17.63 8.11 -22.19
C SER A 146 -17.68 8.33 -23.71
N GLN A 147 -16.56 8.59 -24.39
CA GLN A 147 -16.57 9.03 -25.80
C GLN A 147 -16.00 8.02 -26.83
N THR A 148 -15.53 6.84 -26.41
CA THR A 148 -14.91 5.88 -27.35
C THR A 148 -15.89 4.99 -28.11
N LYS A 149 -17.21 5.05 -27.83
CA LYS A 149 -18.21 4.26 -28.56
C LYS A 149 -18.68 4.88 -29.88
N GLU A 150 -18.44 6.16 -30.13
CA GLU A 150 -18.88 6.81 -31.39
C GLU A 150 -17.84 6.69 -32.53
N PHE A 151 -16.59 6.33 -32.23
CA PHE A 151 -15.52 6.32 -33.25
C PHE A 151 -15.51 5.07 -34.15
N PHE A 152 -16.24 4.01 -33.80
CA PHE A 152 -16.20 2.75 -34.55
C PHE A 152 -17.20 2.66 -35.71
N ASN A 153 -18.17 3.58 -35.83
CA ASN A 153 -19.19 3.53 -36.87
C ASN A 153 -18.89 4.38 -38.11
N GLN A 154 -17.69 4.99 -38.22
CA GLN A 154 -17.36 5.94 -39.30
C GLN A 154 -16.24 5.48 -40.25
N VAL A 155 -15.72 4.26 -40.10
CA VAL A 155 -14.55 3.78 -40.88
C VAL A 155 -14.92 2.80 -42.00
N GLU A 156 -16.20 2.47 -42.21
CA GLU A 156 -16.59 1.41 -43.16
C GLU A 156 -16.79 1.83 -44.63
N THR A 157 -16.61 3.08 -45.05
CA THR A 157 -16.99 3.49 -46.43
C THR A 157 -15.88 3.84 -47.41
N GLU A 158 -14.61 3.90 -47.03
CA GLU A 158 -13.55 4.31 -47.98
C GLU A 158 -12.26 3.53 -47.77
N ASN A 159 -12.15 2.33 -48.36
CA ASN A 159 -10.88 1.74 -48.82
C ASN A 159 -11.14 0.43 -49.58
N ARG A 160 -11.53 0.55 -50.85
CA ARG A 160 -11.42 -0.54 -51.83
C ARG A 160 -10.05 -0.43 -52.50
N LEU A 161 -9.05 -1.02 -51.86
CA LEU A 161 -7.77 -1.33 -52.50
C LEU A 161 -7.71 -2.85 -52.68
N ASP A 162 -7.56 -3.27 -53.94
CA ASP A 162 -7.47 -4.67 -54.35
C ASP A 162 -6.30 -5.37 -53.63
N SER A 163 -6.64 -6.13 -52.60
CA SER A 163 -5.71 -6.99 -51.87
C SER A 163 -5.66 -8.37 -52.55
N PRO A 164 -4.48 -8.92 -52.88
CA PRO A 164 -4.36 -10.21 -53.57
C PRO A 164 -4.62 -11.44 -52.66
N PHE A 165 -5.17 -11.23 -51.46
CA PHE A 165 -5.31 -12.23 -50.41
C PHE A 165 -6.79 -12.56 -50.13
N GLU A 166 -7.59 -12.82 -51.17
CA GLU A 166 -8.89 -13.49 -51.00
C GLU A 166 -8.68 -15.00 -50.81
N GLN A 167 -8.15 -15.40 -49.65
CA GLN A 167 -8.44 -16.74 -49.16
C GLN A 167 -9.92 -16.77 -48.77
N LYS A 168 -10.73 -17.46 -49.59
CA LYS A 168 -12.11 -17.83 -49.29
C LYS A 168 -12.17 -18.65 -47.99
N LEU A 169 -12.14 -17.98 -46.85
CA LEU A 169 -12.68 -18.55 -45.62
C LEU A 169 -14.18 -18.65 -45.82
N SER A 170 -14.70 -19.88 -45.74
CA SER A 170 -16.12 -20.12 -45.89
C SER A 170 -16.88 -19.43 -44.76
N LEU A 171 -18.06 -18.88 -45.06
CA LEU A 171 -18.94 -18.29 -44.06
C LEU A 171 -19.31 -19.28 -42.93
N SER A 172 -19.19 -20.59 -43.20
CA SER A 172 -19.33 -21.65 -42.19
C SER A 172 -18.23 -21.61 -41.13
N ASP A 173 -16.99 -21.35 -41.55
CA ASP A 173 -15.82 -21.40 -40.68
C ASP A 173 -15.83 -20.22 -39.69
N PHE A 174 -16.32 -19.06 -40.15
CA PHE A 174 -16.55 -17.89 -39.28
C PHE A 174 -17.62 -18.16 -38.21
N LYS A 175 -18.71 -18.87 -38.55
CA LYS A 175 -19.78 -19.18 -37.59
C LYS A 175 -19.35 -20.18 -36.52
N GLU A 176 -18.50 -21.16 -36.85
CA GLU A 176 -17.97 -22.09 -35.85
C GLU A 176 -17.00 -21.40 -34.88
N VAL A 177 -16.16 -20.49 -35.38
CA VAL A 177 -15.24 -19.72 -34.54
C VAL A 177 -16.00 -18.81 -33.58
N THR A 178 -17.05 -18.12 -34.02
CA THR A 178 -17.84 -17.24 -33.15
C THR A 178 -18.60 -18.01 -32.07
N LEU A 179 -19.21 -19.15 -32.41
CA LEU A 179 -19.89 -20.02 -31.44
C LEU A 179 -18.92 -20.59 -30.39
N GLY A 180 -17.70 -20.94 -30.80
CA GLY A 180 -16.64 -21.38 -29.90
C GLY A 180 -16.17 -20.28 -28.93
N GLN A 181 -16.13 -19.02 -29.39
CA GLN A 181 -15.80 -17.87 -28.57
C GLN A 181 -16.92 -17.56 -27.56
N GLU A 182 -18.18 -17.59 -27.98
CA GLU A 182 -19.34 -17.35 -27.11
C GLU A 182 -19.41 -18.35 -25.95
N LYS A 183 -19.22 -19.65 -26.22
CA LYS A 183 -19.15 -20.69 -25.17
C LYS A 183 -18.02 -20.42 -24.17
N ARG A 184 -16.87 -19.93 -24.64
CA ARG A 184 -15.73 -19.59 -23.77
C ARG A 184 -16.03 -18.35 -22.91
N ILE A 185 -16.73 -17.36 -23.46
CA ILE A 185 -17.16 -16.16 -22.73
C ILE A 185 -18.12 -16.56 -21.62
N ASN A 186 -19.19 -17.30 -21.93
CA ASN A 186 -20.18 -17.73 -20.93
C ASN A 186 -19.52 -18.55 -19.80
N HIS A 187 -18.60 -19.45 -20.14
CA HIS A 187 -17.84 -20.21 -19.14
C HIS A 187 -16.94 -19.34 -18.25
N LEU A 188 -16.38 -18.26 -18.79
CA LEU A 188 -15.58 -17.31 -18.00
C LEU A 188 -16.49 -16.46 -17.10
N GLU A 189 -17.66 -16.06 -17.58
CA GLU A 189 -18.66 -15.34 -16.79
C GLU A 189 -19.13 -16.17 -15.59
N ASP A 190 -19.44 -17.45 -15.80
CA ASP A 190 -19.80 -18.39 -14.72
C ASP A 190 -18.68 -18.52 -13.68
N LYS A 191 -17.41 -18.60 -14.13
CA LYS A 191 -16.25 -18.64 -13.23
C LYS A 191 -16.07 -17.35 -12.46
N ILE A 192 -16.28 -16.19 -13.10
CA ILE A 192 -16.21 -14.89 -12.43
C ILE A 192 -17.30 -14.79 -11.36
N ALA A 193 -18.53 -15.19 -11.67
CA ALA A 193 -19.64 -15.22 -10.72
C ALA A 193 -19.34 -16.14 -9.53
N ALA A 194 -18.78 -17.33 -9.77
CA ALA A 194 -18.36 -18.24 -8.70
C ALA A 194 -17.28 -17.64 -7.80
N LEU A 195 -16.28 -16.97 -8.38
CA LEU A 195 -15.22 -16.29 -7.63
C LEU A 195 -15.76 -15.11 -6.80
N GLN A 196 -16.69 -14.33 -7.36
CA GLN A 196 -17.35 -13.25 -6.63
C GLN A 196 -18.12 -13.78 -5.42
N LEU A 197 -18.88 -14.86 -5.60
CA LEU A 197 -19.61 -15.51 -4.50
C LEU A 197 -18.66 -16.07 -3.43
N MET A 198 -17.52 -16.66 -3.81
CA MET A 198 -16.51 -17.10 -2.86
C MET A 198 -15.91 -15.93 -2.08
N PHE A 199 -15.62 -14.82 -2.75
CA PHE A 199 -15.08 -13.62 -2.11
C PHE A 199 -16.09 -13.00 -1.12
N GLU A 200 -17.36 -12.92 -1.48
CA GLU A 200 -18.43 -12.44 -0.60
C GLU A 200 -18.55 -13.29 0.66
N LYS A 201 -18.52 -14.63 0.53
CA LYS A 201 -18.51 -15.55 1.67
C LYS A 201 -17.28 -15.35 2.57
N GLN A 202 -16.09 -15.16 1.98
CA GLN A 202 -14.88 -14.89 2.75
C GLN A 202 -14.98 -13.56 3.51
N MET A 203 -15.51 -12.52 2.87
CA MET A 203 -15.75 -11.22 3.50
C MET A 203 -16.73 -11.34 4.67
N GLN A 204 -17.81 -12.10 4.51
CA GLN A 204 -18.77 -12.35 5.59
C GLN A 204 -18.13 -13.05 6.79
N VAL A 205 -17.33 -14.09 6.54
CA VAL A 205 -16.58 -14.80 7.61
C VAL A 205 -15.61 -13.85 8.32
N HIS A 206 -14.91 -13.00 7.57
CA HIS A 206 -13.99 -12.02 8.16
C HIS A 206 -14.72 -10.99 9.03
N CYS A 207 -15.89 -10.51 8.60
CA CYS A 207 -16.73 -9.61 9.41
C CYS A 207 -17.16 -10.27 10.73
N GLN A 208 -17.68 -11.51 10.68
CA GLN A 208 -18.07 -12.26 11.87
C GLN A 208 -16.91 -12.50 12.84
N LEU A 209 -15.73 -12.83 12.31
CA LEU A 209 -14.52 -13.00 13.12
C LEU A 209 -14.12 -11.68 13.80
N THR A 210 -14.22 -10.56 13.07
CA THR A 210 -13.91 -9.23 13.61
C THR A 210 -14.87 -8.85 14.73
N GLU A 211 -16.17 -9.08 14.56
CA GLU A 211 -17.19 -8.86 15.59
C GLU A 211 -16.91 -9.70 16.84
N THR A 212 -16.58 -10.98 16.66
CA THR A 212 -16.24 -11.89 17.77
C THR A 212 -15.01 -11.40 18.54
N LEU A 213 -13.98 -10.93 17.83
CA LEU A 213 -12.77 -10.37 18.46
C LEU A 213 -13.05 -9.09 19.26
N VAL A 214 -13.95 -8.23 18.77
CA VAL A 214 -14.37 -7.02 19.48
C VAL A 214 -15.10 -7.38 20.78
N GLU A 215 -16.01 -8.35 20.76
CA GLU A 215 -16.71 -8.81 21.96
C GLU A 215 -15.77 -9.49 22.97
N GLN A 216 -14.80 -10.27 22.49
CA GLN A 216 -13.75 -10.84 23.35
C GLN A 216 -12.91 -9.75 24.02
N ALA A 217 -12.49 -8.72 23.27
CA ALA A 217 -11.73 -7.59 23.82
C ALA A 217 -12.52 -6.82 24.89
N LYS A 218 -13.83 -6.65 24.69
CA LYS A 218 -14.73 -6.05 25.68
C LYS A 218 -14.79 -6.89 26.96
N THR A 219 -14.97 -8.20 26.82
CA THR A 219 -15.01 -9.14 27.95
C THR A 219 -13.70 -9.12 28.76
N ILE A 220 -12.54 -9.11 28.08
CA ILE A 220 -11.22 -9.02 28.72
C ILE A 220 -11.08 -7.70 29.48
N SER A 221 -11.60 -6.60 28.93
CA SER A 221 -11.56 -5.28 29.57
C SER A 221 -12.41 -5.24 30.85
N GLU A 222 -13.62 -5.82 30.81
CA GLU A 222 -14.50 -5.94 31.98
C GLU A 222 -13.90 -6.84 33.08
N LEU A 223 -13.29 -7.96 32.69
CA LEU A 223 -12.58 -8.84 33.62
C LEU A 223 -11.40 -8.13 34.27
N SER A 224 -10.61 -7.39 33.49
CA SER A 224 -9.46 -6.63 33.99
C SER A 224 -9.89 -5.55 34.99
N ARG A 225 -11.01 -4.86 34.71
CA ARG A 225 -11.61 -3.90 35.64
C ARG A 225 -12.06 -4.56 36.94
N THR A 226 -12.77 -5.68 36.85
CA THR A 226 -13.23 -6.44 38.01
C THR A 226 -12.05 -6.90 38.87
N GLN A 227 -10.96 -7.36 38.25
CA GLN A 227 -9.72 -7.73 38.94
C GLN A 227 -9.05 -6.53 39.64
N ALA A 228 -9.07 -5.36 39.02
CA ALA A 228 -8.54 -4.15 39.64
C ALA A 228 -9.36 -3.73 40.88
N GLU A 229 -10.69 -3.83 40.79
CA GLU A 229 -11.61 -3.54 41.89
C GLU A 229 -11.43 -4.53 43.06
N THR A 230 -11.27 -5.83 42.79
CA THR A 230 -11.00 -6.84 43.84
C THR A 230 -9.64 -6.63 44.50
N ASN A 231 -8.61 -6.33 43.72
CA ASN A 231 -7.28 -6.00 44.25
C ASN A 231 -7.33 -4.74 45.14
N SER A 232 -8.08 -3.70 44.75
CA SER A 232 -8.27 -2.49 45.57
C SER A 232 -8.89 -2.82 46.93
N ARG A 233 -9.97 -3.61 46.93
CA ARG A 233 -10.64 -4.03 48.19
C ARG A 233 -9.73 -4.87 49.07
N LEU A 234 -8.90 -5.73 48.49
CA LEU A 234 -7.95 -6.54 49.26
C LEU A 234 -6.90 -5.67 49.96
N VAL A 235 -6.42 -4.62 49.28
CA VAL A 235 -5.51 -3.64 49.87
C VAL A 235 -6.18 -2.90 51.03
N GLU A 236 -7.41 -2.43 50.86
CA GLU A 236 -8.19 -1.77 51.92
C GLU A 236 -8.33 -2.66 53.16
N VAL A 237 -8.78 -3.91 52.99
CA VAL A 237 -8.90 -4.89 54.10
C VAL A 237 -7.56 -5.14 54.78
N THR A 238 -6.47 -5.25 54.01
CA THR A 238 -5.13 -5.45 54.57
C THR A 238 -4.69 -4.27 55.43
N VAL A 239 -4.99 -3.04 55.01
CA VAL A 239 -4.69 -1.82 55.77
C VAL A 239 -5.52 -1.76 57.05
N GLU A 240 -6.81 -2.07 57.00
CA GLU A 240 -7.68 -2.12 58.20
C GLU A 240 -7.20 -3.16 59.22
N GLN A 241 -6.79 -4.34 58.75
CA GLN A 241 -6.21 -5.38 59.61
C GLN A 241 -4.90 -4.93 60.26
N ALA A 242 -4.00 -4.31 59.49
CA ALA A 242 -2.74 -3.78 60.00
C ALA A 242 -2.96 -2.71 61.09
N LEU A 243 -3.93 -1.81 60.88
CA LEU A 243 -4.32 -0.80 61.87
C LEU A 243 -4.86 -1.45 63.15
N THR A 244 -5.74 -2.44 63.03
CA THR A 244 -6.30 -3.18 64.17
C THR A 244 -5.20 -3.88 64.98
N ILE A 245 -4.26 -4.55 64.31
CA ILE A 245 -3.11 -5.20 64.97
C ILE A 245 -2.26 -4.17 65.70
N SER A 246 -2.00 -3.01 65.09
CA SER A 246 -1.24 -1.92 65.71
C SER A 246 -1.91 -1.38 66.98
N GLN A 247 -3.24 -1.24 66.97
CA GLN A 247 -4.03 -0.79 68.12
C GLN A 247 -3.98 -1.82 69.26
N LEU A 248 -4.16 -3.11 68.95
CA LEU A 248 -4.07 -4.19 69.93
C LEU A 248 -2.67 -4.27 70.56
N SER A 249 -1.62 -4.17 69.74
CA SER A 249 -0.24 -4.14 70.22
C SER A 249 0.01 -2.98 71.19
N SER A 250 -0.49 -1.79 70.84
CA SER A 250 -0.40 -0.59 71.70
C SER A 250 -1.16 -0.76 73.02
N ALA A 251 -2.34 -1.39 72.99
CA ALA A 251 -3.12 -1.67 74.20
C ALA A 251 -2.41 -2.66 75.11
N LEU A 252 -1.86 -3.75 74.56
CA LEU A 252 -1.08 -4.73 75.32
C LEU A 252 0.14 -4.09 75.99
N GLN A 253 0.85 -3.21 75.27
CA GLN A 253 2.00 -2.50 75.85
C GLN A 253 1.59 -1.67 77.07
N LYS A 254 0.48 -0.92 77.01
CA LYS A 254 -0.06 -0.16 78.14
C LYS A 254 -0.39 -1.04 79.35
N PHE A 255 -1.06 -2.16 79.13
CA PHE A 255 -1.37 -3.13 80.19
C PHE A 255 -0.10 -3.67 80.86
N THR A 256 0.95 -3.98 80.08
CA THR A 256 2.22 -4.47 80.66
C THR A 256 2.98 -3.42 81.46
N THR A 257 2.85 -2.12 81.12
CA THR A 257 3.50 -1.05 81.88
C THR A 257 2.78 -0.72 83.17
N GLU A 258 1.45 -0.88 83.22
CA GLU A 258 0.65 -0.60 84.43
C GLU A 258 0.67 -1.75 85.44
N ALA A 259 0.90 -2.99 85.01
CA ALA A 259 0.94 -4.17 85.88
C ALA A 259 2.29 -4.37 86.61
N LYS A 260 3.22 -3.42 86.53
CA LYS A 260 4.52 -3.47 87.23
C LYS A 260 4.36 -2.81 88.61
N PRO A 261 4.34 -3.59 89.72
CA PRO A 261 4.13 -3.08 91.07
C PRO A 261 5.29 -2.22 91.58
#